data_AF-A0ABD3C4Y2-F1
#
_entry.id   AF-A0ABD3C4Y2-F1
#
_cell.length_a   1.000
_cell.length_b   1.000
_cell.length_c   1.000
_cell.angle_alpha   90.00
_cell.angle_beta   90.00
_cell.angle_gamma   90.00
#
_symmetry.space_group_name_H-M   'P 1'
#
loop_
_entity.id
_entity.type
_entity.pdbx_description
1 polymer ?
#
loop_
_entity_poly.entity_id
_entity_poly.type
_entity_poly.pdbx_seq_one_letter_code
_entity_poly.pdbx_strand_id
1 'polypeptide(L)' 'MEWDMSGMTLASTGSDGVVRLWQSNVNGEWHEQAILTPTS' A
#
# COMPACT_ATOMS: atom_id res chain seq x y z
N MET A 1 -1.97 -2.32 14.56
CA MET A 1 -2.43 -1.70 13.30
C MET A 1 -1.89 -0.29 13.31
N GLU A 2 -0.69 -0.10 12.77
CA GLU A 2 -0.09 1.23 12.65
C GLU A 2 -0.55 1.81 11.33
N TRP A 3 -1.61 2.61 11.38
CA TRP A 3 -1.81 3.64 10.39
C TRP A 3 -1.01 4.83 10.89
N ASP A 4 -0.04 5.28 10.11
CA ASP A 4 0.48 6.64 10.22
C ASP A 4 -0.75 7.58 10.37
N MET A 5 -0.81 8.34 11.46
CA MET A 5 -1.96 9.18 11.83
C MET A 5 -2.25 10.30 10.81
N SER A 6 -1.47 10.43 9.74
CA SER A 6 -1.75 11.27 8.58
C SER A 6 -2.68 10.62 7.55
N GLY A 7 -2.90 9.29 7.60
CA GLY A 7 -3.82 8.57 6.71
C GLY A 7 -3.32 8.41 5.26
N MET A 8 -2.03 8.59 5.00
CA MET A 8 -1.50 8.67 3.63
C MET A 8 -1.04 7.34 3.02
N THR A 9 -1.06 6.22 3.75
CA THR A 9 -0.55 4.92 3.28
C THR A 9 -1.63 3.84 3.33
N LEU A 10 -1.79 3.05 2.26
CA LEU A 10 -2.76 1.96 2.15
C LEU A 10 -2.06 0.67 1.68
N ALA A 11 -2.34 -0.45 2.34
CA ALA A 11 -1.93 -1.78 1.87
C ALA A 11 -3.13 -2.57 1.35
N SER A 12 -3.00 -3.14 0.16
CA SER A 12 -4.03 -3.97 -0.49
C SER A 12 -3.44 -5.33 -0.84
N THR A 13 -4.21 -6.39 -0.65
CA THR A 13 -3.81 -7.75 -1.05
C THR A 13 -4.95 -8.47 -1.77
N GLY A 14 -4.60 -9.29 -2.76
CA GLY A 14 -5.53 -10.09 -3.55
C GLY A 14 -5.39 -11.59 -3.28
N SER A 15 -6.16 -12.40 -4.01
CA SER A 15 -6.06 -13.86 -3.99
C SER A 15 -4.76 -14.40 -4.62
N ASP A 16 -4.00 -13.54 -5.28
CA ASP A 16 -2.70 -13.81 -5.88
C ASP A 16 -1.57 -13.84 -4.84
N GLY A 17 -1.86 -13.55 -3.57
CA GLY A 17 -0.87 -13.51 -2.49
C GLY A 17 0.07 -12.31 -2.56
N VAL A 18 -0.17 -11.40 -3.49
CA VAL A 18 0.63 -10.19 -3.67
C VAL A 18 0.08 -9.11 -2.73
N VAL A 19 0.99 -8.39 -2.07
CA VAL A 19 0.64 -7.20 -1.29
C VAL A 19 1.16 -5.97 -2.02
N ARG A 20 0.28 -5.00 -2.25
CA ARG A 20 0.62 -3.71 -2.86
C ARG A 20 0.51 -2.63 -1.80
N LEU A 21 1.54 -1.81 -1.71
CA LEU A 21 1.58 -0.62 -0.87
C LEU A 21 1.31 0.60 -1.74
N TRP A 22 0.40 1.45 -1.28
CA TRP A 22 -0.02 2.66 -1.94
C TRP A 22 0.22 3.85 -1.02
N GLN A 23 0.59 4.99 -1.60
CA GLN A 23 0.72 6.25 -0.88
C GLN A 23 -0.07 7.34 -1.60
N SER A 24 -0.86 8.11 -0.86
CA SER A 24 -1.50 9.32 -1.38
C SER A 24 -0.56 10.51 -1.23
N ASN A 25 -0.48 11.35 -2.27
CA ASN A 25 0.18 12.66 -2.16
C ASN A 25 -0.78 13.70 -1.52
N VAL A 26 -0.28 14.93 -1.31
CA VAL A 26 -1.08 16.05 -0.78
C VAL A 26 -2.25 16.47 -1.68
N ASN A 27 -2.26 16.03 -2.94
CA ASN A 27 -3.34 16.25 -3.89
C ASN A 27 -4.39 15.11 -3.84
N GLY A 28 -4.20 14.10 -2.99
CA GLY A 28 -5.07 12.93 -2.88
C GLY A 28 -4.85 11.87 -3.96
N GLU A 29 -3.79 11.99 -4.77
CA GLU A 29 -3.48 11.00 -5.81
C GLU A 29 -2.70 9.82 -5.23
N TRP A 30 -3.20 8.62 -5.49
CA TRP A 30 -2.60 7.37 -5.03
C TRP A 30 -1.54 6.88 -6.00
N HIS A 31 -0.38 6.55 -5.45
CA HIS A 31 0.75 5.99 -6.18
C HIS A 31 1.17 4.67 -5.56
N GLU A 32 1.39 3.65 -6.39
CA GLU A 32 1.96 2.39 -5.94
C GLU A 32 3.42 2.63 -5.52
N GLN A 33 3.77 2.25 -4.30
CA GLN A 33 5.11 2.41 -3.72
C GLN A 33 5.92 1.13 -3.75
N ALA A 34 5.26 0.00 -3.48
CA ALA A 34 5.93 -1.28 -3.43
C ALA A 34 4.97 -2.43 -3.73
N ILE A 35 5.52 -3.47 -4.33
CA ILE A 35 4.87 -4.76 -4.48
C ILE A 35 5.69 -5.76 -3.67
N LEU A 36 5.05 -6.38 -2.69
CA LEU A 36 5.61 -7.47 -1.91
C LEU A 36 5.01 -8.77 -2.41
N THR A 37 5.86 -9.58 -3.02
CA THR A 37 5.51 -10.94 -3.42
C THR A 37 6.05 -11.93 -2.38
N PRO A 38 5.31 -12.99 -2.04
CA PRO A 38 5.84 -14.04 -1.19
C PRO A 38 7.03 -14.68 -1.89
N THR A 39 8.22 -14.59 -1.28
CA THR A 39 9.36 -15.44 -1.64
C THR A 39 9.07 -16.85 -1.17
N SER A 40 8.94 -17.79 -2.11
CA SER A 40 8.90 -19.23 -1.83
C SER A 40 10.19 -19.74 -1.21
#